data_AF-A0A9W6XAR7-F1
#
_entry.id   AF-A0A9W6XAR7-F1
#
_cell.length_a   1.000
_cell.length_b   1.000
_cell.length_c   1.000
_cell.angle_alpha   90.00
_cell.angle_beta   90.00
_cell.angle_gamma   90.00
#
_symmetry.space_group_name_H-M   'P 1'
#
loop_
_entity.id
_entity.type
_entity.pdbx_description
1 polymer ?
#
loop_
_entity_poly.entity_id
_entity_poly.type
_entity_poly.pdbx_seq_one_letter_code
_entity_poly.pdbx_strand_id
1 'polypeptide(L)'
;MSEYNIDSTQFWNNTFKIEVPTTATTSTISITLTDGIYAYADINRSIQTALVNAGAWSIQRWRNWSTYYDSSPRIIIDNAYFGKVVGLTTGINPSASATVASAQLSNIIPQIEPSSSYVVRCNLFKNEYVASGDILSAFDRGDASVGQLISYKPSQYAWMSCHHGSRSSLTNSIFNQNDQKVKFRDPSVSIMLLLRPKK
;
A
#
# COMPACT_ATOMS: atom_id res chain seq x y z
N MET A 1 -4.95 10.99 -11.24
CA MET A 1 -4.67 9.57 -11.55
C MET A 1 -4.58 8.85 -10.21
N SER A 2 -5.03 7.60 -10.10
CA SER A 2 -4.90 6.84 -8.85
C SER A 2 -3.47 6.33 -8.71
N GLU A 3 -2.82 6.64 -7.60
CA GLU A 3 -1.47 6.21 -7.25
C GLU A 3 -1.54 5.22 -6.08
N TYR A 4 -0.84 4.11 -6.19
CA TYR A 4 -0.92 3.00 -5.25
C TYR A 4 0.36 2.87 -4.46
N ASN A 5 0.24 2.78 -3.14
CA ASN A 5 1.36 2.58 -2.24
C ASN A 5 1.64 1.08 -2.04
N ILE A 6 2.76 0.59 -2.56
CA ILE A 6 3.18 -0.81 -2.48
C ILE A 6 4.29 -0.95 -1.44
N ASP A 7 4.04 -1.74 -0.39
CA ASP A 7 4.98 -2.01 0.69
C ASP A 7 4.87 -3.48 1.12
N SER A 8 5.90 -4.27 0.80
CA SER A 8 6.01 -5.69 1.15
C SER A 8 6.09 -5.94 2.65
N THR A 9 6.49 -4.95 3.45
CA THR A 9 6.71 -5.10 4.90
C THR A 9 5.56 -4.56 5.74
N GLN A 10 5.00 -3.41 5.36
CA GLN A 10 3.97 -2.72 6.12
C GLN A 10 2.56 -3.13 5.67
N PHE A 11 2.37 -3.40 4.38
CA PHE A 11 1.04 -3.66 3.80
C PHE A 11 0.92 -5.04 3.17
N TRP A 12 2.04 -5.74 2.95
CA TRP A 12 2.10 -7.05 2.30
C TRP A 12 1.36 -7.08 0.96
N ASN A 13 1.31 -5.96 0.24
CA ASN A 13 0.47 -5.76 -0.94
C ASN A 13 1.30 -5.72 -2.24
N ASN A 14 2.38 -6.48 -2.33
CA ASN A 14 3.34 -6.38 -3.44
C ASN A 14 3.34 -7.59 -4.39
N THR A 15 2.46 -8.57 -4.20
CA THR A 15 2.46 -9.80 -5.00
C THR A 15 1.10 -10.08 -5.61
N PHE A 16 1.12 -10.63 -6.82
CA PHE A 16 -0.02 -11.19 -7.52
C PHE A 16 0.48 -12.12 -8.64
N LYS A 17 -0.44 -12.75 -9.37
CA LYS A 17 -0.11 -13.69 -10.43
C LYS A 17 -0.84 -13.37 -11.72
N ILE A 18 -0.26 -13.77 -12.84
CA ILE A 18 -0.93 -13.79 -14.14
C ILE A 18 -0.99 -15.23 -14.61
N GLU A 19 -2.20 -15.69 -14.94
CA GLU A 19 -2.40 -16.91 -15.68
C GLU A 19 -2.27 -16.63 -17.17
N VAL A 20 -1.33 -17.31 -17.82
CA VAL A 20 -1.13 -17.25 -19.26
C VAL A 20 -1.58 -18.58 -19.86
N PRO A 21 -2.61 -18.59 -20.71
CA PRO A 21 -2.98 -19.81 -21.41
C PRO A 21 -1.89 -20.22 -22.39
N THR A 22 -1.80 -21.51 -22.67
CA THR A 22 -1.02 -22.12 -23.75
C THR A 22 -1.97 -23.01 -24.58
N THR A 23 -1.49 -23.61 -25.65
CA THR A 23 -2.29 -24.39 -26.61
C THR A 23 -3.15 -25.51 -25.98
N ALA A 24 -2.84 -25.96 -24.77
CA ALA A 24 -3.60 -27.00 -24.06
C ALA A 24 -3.63 -26.88 -22.53
N THR A 25 -2.79 -26.03 -21.92
CA THR A 25 -2.68 -25.86 -20.46
C THR A 25 -2.53 -24.39 -20.08
N THR A 26 -2.60 -24.07 -18.79
CA THR A 26 -2.27 -22.73 -18.29
C THR A 26 -0.90 -22.75 -17.61
N SER A 27 -0.15 -21.67 -17.78
CA SER A 27 1.04 -21.35 -16.99
C SER A 27 0.74 -20.19 -16.06
N THR A 28 1.36 -20.17 -14.89
CA THR A 28 1.19 -19.07 -13.92
C THR A 28 2.51 -18.34 -13.74
N ILE A 29 2.49 -17.03 -13.89
CA ILE A 29 3.63 -16.14 -13.70
C ILE A 29 3.38 -15.33 -12.43
N SER A 30 4.24 -15.54 -11.42
CA SER A 30 4.22 -14.75 -10.20
C SER A 30 4.91 -13.41 -10.44
N ILE A 31 4.24 -12.33 -10.04
CA ILE A 31 4.74 -10.97 -10.14
C ILE A 31 4.93 -10.45 -8.72
N THR A 32 6.13 -9.95 -8.44
CA THR A 32 6.47 -9.27 -7.20
C THR A 32 6.88 -7.85 -7.56
N LEU A 33 6.07 -6.88 -7.18
CA LEU A 33 6.39 -5.46 -7.29
C LEU A 33 7.43 -5.11 -6.24
N THR A 34 8.36 -4.24 -6.63
CA THR A 34 9.25 -3.61 -5.65
C THR A 34 8.47 -2.60 -4.82
N ASP A 35 8.95 -2.37 -3.62
CA ASP A 35 8.42 -1.40 -2.69
C ASP A 35 8.48 0.03 -3.28
N GLY A 36 7.34 0.74 -3.37
CA GLY A 36 7.29 2.06 -3.99
C GLY A 36 5.87 2.57 -4.30
N ILE A 37 5.81 3.72 -4.97
CA ILE A 37 4.57 4.34 -5.46
C ILE A 37 4.37 3.93 -6.91
N TYR A 38 3.18 3.43 -7.25
CA TYR A 38 2.85 2.94 -8.58
C TYR A 38 1.63 3.64 -9.14
N ALA A 39 1.71 4.14 -10.36
CA ALA A 39 0.50 4.40 -11.13
C ALA A 39 0.02 3.11 -11.81
N TYR A 40 -1.21 3.11 -12.31
CA TYR A 40 -1.73 2.02 -13.16
C TYR A 40 -0.79 1.68 -14.33
N ALA A 41 -0.19 2.69 -14.95
CA ALA A 41 0.76 2.50 -16.05
C ALA A 41 2.03 1.74 -15.62
N ASP A 42 2.50 1.93 -14.39
CA ASP A 42 3.68 1.25 -13.87
C ASP A 42 3.39 -0.21 -13.55
N ILE A 43 2.22 -0.50 -12.95
CA ILE A 43 1.78 -1.88 -12.72
C ILE A 43 1.63 -2.61 -14.06
N ASN A 44 1.02 -1.99 -15.06
CA ASN A 44 0.91 -2.55 -16.41
C ASN A 44 2.28 -2.81 -17.02
N ARG A 45 3.24 -1.90 -16.85
CA ARG A 45 4.61 -2.09 -17.32
C ARG A 45 5.28 -3.26 -16.61
N SER A 46 5.13 -3.39 -15.29
CA SER A 46 5.64 -4.54 -14.53
C SER A 46 5.07 -5.87 -15.01
N ILE A 47 3.77 -5.91 -15.34
CA ILE A 47 3.13 -7.08 -15.94
C ILE A 47 3.76 -7.40 -17.29
N GLN A 48 3.87 -6.42 -18.19
CA GLN A 48 4.46 -6.62 -19.52
C GLN A 48 5.90 -7.15 -19.43
N THR A 49 6.72 -6.55 -18.57
CA THR A 49 8.11 -7.00 -18.35
C THR A 49 8.15 -8.43 -17.81
N ALA A 50 7.29 -8.80 -16.86
CA ALA A 50 7.24 -10.16 -16.32
C ALA A 50 6.82 -11.19 -17.38
N LEU A 51 5.84 -10.84 -18.22
CA LEU A 51 5.41 -11.69 -19.34
C LEU A 51 6.52 -11.89 -20.36
N VAL A 52 7.22 -10.80 -20.75
CA VAL A 52 8.35 -10.84 -21.67
C VAL A 52 9.48 -11.72 -21.14
N ASN A 53 9.86 -11.56 -19.87
CA ASN A 53 10.91 -12.35 -19.24
C ASN A 53 10.55 -13.83 -19.11
N ALA A 54 9.26 -14.14 -18.97
CA ALA A 54 8.75 -15.51 -18.98
C ALA A 54 8.62 -16.12 -20.39
N GLY A 55 8.95 -15.35 -21.44
CA GLY A 55 8.79 -15.78 -22.83
C GLY A 55 7.33 -15.85 -23.29
N ALA A 56 6.40 -15.22 -22.57
CA ALA A 56 4.98 -15.15 -22.89
C ALA A 56 4.71 -14.08 -23.96
N TRP A 57 5.27 -14.28 -25.16
CA TRP A 57 5.05 -13.42 -26.32
C TRP A 57 3.74 -13.77 -27.02
N SER A 58 2.87 -12.78 -27.23
CA SER A 58 1.80 -12.94 -28.22
C SER A 58 2.39 -12.76 -29.62
N ILE A 59 2.44 -13.83 -30.42
CA ILE A 59 2.68 -13.70 -31.87
C ILE A 59 1.36 -13.26 -32.51
N GLN A 60 1.26 -11.99 -32.91
CA GLN A 60 0.16 -11.54 -33.75
C GLN A 60 0.39 -12.03 -35.18
N ARG A 61 -0.55 -12.82 -35.73
CA ARG A 61 -0.42 -13.37 -37.08
C ARG A 61 -0.50 -12.26 -38.15
N TRP A 62 0.61 -12.04 -38.84
CA TRP A 62 0.61 -12.01 -40.31
C TRP A 62 1.18 -13.35 -40.78
N ARG A 63 0.31 -14.18 -41.37
CA ARG A 63 0.62 -15.44 -42.10
C ARG A 63 2.00 -16.06 -41.82
N ASN A 64 2.09 -16.93 -40.81
CA ASN A 64 2.70 -18.28 -40.88
C ASN A 64 2.83 -18.89 -39.47
N TRP A 65 2.81 -20.22 -39.45
CA TRP A 65 2.62 -21.17 -38.36
C TRP A 65 3.37 -20.90 -37.03
N SER A 66 2.64 -20.63 -35.94
CA SER A 66 3.09 -20.85 -34.55
C SER A 66 1.91 -20.76 -33.57
N THR A 67 2.04 -21.40 -32.41
CA THR A 67 1.05 -21.77 -31.39
C THR A 67 -0.07 -20.76 -31.12
N TYR A 68 -1.30 -21.27 -31.13
CA TYR A 68 -2.53 -20.54 -30.84
C TYR A 68 -2.71 -20.37 -29.32
N TYR A 69 -2.89 -19.13 -28.88
CA TYR A 69 -3.45 -18.84 -27.56
C TYR A 69 -4.94 -18.60 -27.73
N ASP A 70 -5.77 -19.62 -27.46
CA ASP A 70 -7.24 -19.54 -27.60
C ASP A 70 -7.87 -18.62 -26.54
N SER A 71 -7.09 -18.10 -25.60
CA SER A 71 -7.60 -17.28 -24.52
C SER A 71 -6.67 -16.13 -24.15
N SER A 72 -7.26 -15.09 -23.58
CA SER A 72 -6.55 -13.93 -23.06
C SER A 72 -5.98 -14.25 -21.67
N PRO A 73 -4.79 -13.71 -21.31
CA PRO A 73 -4.25 -13.83 -19.96
C PRO A 73 -5.23 -13.32 -18.90
N ARG A 74 -5.22 -13.94 -17.72
CA ARG A 74 -6.11 -13.60 -16.60
C ARG A 74 -5.28 -13.20 -15.39
N ILE A 75 -5.76 -12.23 -14.61
CA ILE A 75 -5.11 -11.88 -13.35
C ILE A 75 -5.60 -12.81 -12.25
N ILE A 76 -4.67 -13.33 -11.46
CA ILE A 76 -4.93 -14.10 -10.26
C ILE A 76 -4.56 -13.22 -9.07
N ILE A 77 -5.57 -12.89 -8.26
CA ILE A 77 -5.40 -12.23 -6.98
C ILE A 77 -5.31 -13.33 -5.91
N ASP A 78 -4.09 -13.78 -5.62
CA ASP A 78 -3.81 -14.73 -4.53
C ASP A 78 -3.43 -14.03 -3.22
N ASN A 79 -3.12 -12.75 -3.30
CA ASN A 79 -2.85 -11.88 -2.16
C ASN A 79 -4.03 -10.91 -1.94
N ALA A 80 -4.78 -11.12 -0.86
CA ALA A 80 -5.92 -10.28 -0.50
C ALA A 80 -5.54 -8.81 -0.24
N TYR A 81 -4.33 -8.54 0.24
CA TYR A 81 -3.86 -7.17 0.47
C TYR A 81 -3.59 -6.43 -0.84
N PHE A 82 -3.02 -7.10 -1.85
CA PHE A 82 -2.92 -6.52 -3.20
C PHE A 82 -4.31 -6.37 -3.85
N GLY A 83 -5.22 -7.32 -3.63
CA GLY A 83 -6.61 -7.23 -4.08
C GLY A 83 -7.30 -5.95 -3.61
N LYS A 84 -7.09 -5.54 -2.36
CA LYS A 84 -7.58 -4.25 -1.83
C LYS A 84 -7.04 -3.05 -2.60
N VAL A 85 -5.77 -3.06 -3.01
CA VAL A 85 -5.15 -1.96 -3.78
C VAL A 85 -5.83 -1.78 -5.14
N VAL A 86 -6.07 -2.88 -5.85
CA VAL A 86 -6.63 -2.86 -7.21
C VAL A 86 -8.17 -2.95 -7.26
N GLY A 87 -8.83 -3.10 -6.12
CA GLY A 87 -10.29 -3.17 -6.04
C GLY A 87 -10.89 -4.53 -6.42
N LEU A 88 -10.14 -5.62 -6.25
CA LEU A 88 -10.55 -6.97 -6.63
C LEU A 88 -10.48 -7.94 -5.44
N THR A 89 -11.51 -8.78 -5.26
CA THR A 89 -11.46 -9.93 -4.35
C THR A 89 -10.46 -10.97 -4.83
N THR A 90 -9.97 -11.79 -3.90
CA THR A 90 -9.12 -12.95 -4.23
C THR A 90 -9.83 -13.89 -5.20
N GLY A 91 -9.09 -14.36 -6.20
CA GLY A 91 -9.63 -15.20 -7.27
C GLY A 91 -9.03 -14.89 -8.62
N ILE A 92 -9.56 -15.55 -9.65
CA ILE A 92 -9.16 -15.37 -11.05
C ILE A 92 -10.14 -14.39 -11.70
N ASN A 93 -9.61 -13.35 -12.33
CA ASN A 93 -10.40 -12.32 -12.99
C ASN A 93 -9.93 -12.17 -14.45
N PRO A 94 -10.81 -12.36 -15.44
CA PRO A 94 -12.20 -12.85 -15.33
C PRO A 94 -12.28 -14.32 -14.86
N SER A 95 -13.38 -14.70 -14.21
CA SER A 95 -13.57 -16.05 -13.66
C SER A 95 -13.67 -17.12 -14.77
N ALA A 96 -14.31 -16.76 -15.89
CA ALA A 96 -14.32 -17.57 -17.11
C ALA A 96 -13.21 -17.13 -18.07
N SER A 97 -12.65 -18.08 -18.81
CA SER A 97 -11.69 -17.78 -19.88
C SER A 97 -12.38 -17.07 -21.03
N ALA A 98 -11.72 -16.07 -21.62
CA ALA A 98 -12.24 -15.29 -22.75
C ALA A 98 -11.24 -15.29 -23.91
N THR A 99 -11.73 -15.43 -25.14
CA THR A 99 -10.94 -15.41 -26.38
C THR A 99 -10.64 -13.98 -26.86
N VAL A 100 -11.27 -12.97 -26.24
CA VAL A 100 -11.10 -11.55 -26.53
C VAL A 100 -10.74 -10.78 -25.26
N ALA A 101 -10.07 -9.65 -25.43
CA ALA A 101 -9.74 -8.75 -24.33
C ALA A 101 -11.02 -8.33 -23.61
N SER A 102 -11.04 -8.53 -22.29
CA SER A 102 -12.14 -8.13 -21.42
C SER A 102 -11.62 -7.23 -20.31
N ALA A 103 -12.48 -6.31 -19.86
CA ALA A 103 -12.23 -5.47 -18.70
C ALA A 103 -13.26 -5.85 -17.63
N GLN A 104 -12.81 -5.96 -16.39
CA GLN A 104 -13.68 -6.18 -15.25
C GLN A 104 -13.65 -4.96 -14.35
N LEU A 105 -14.82 -4.52 -13.91
CA LEU A 105 -14.93 -3.46 -12.91
C LEU A 105 -14.48 -3.99 -11.54
N SER A 106 -13.97 -3.07 -10.71
CA SER A 106 -13.66 -3.36 -9.31
C SER A 106 -14.91 -3.87 -8.59
N ASN A 107 -14.78 -4.97 -7.84
CA ASN A 107 -15.87 -5.55 -7.06
C ASN A 107 -15.79 -5.22 -5.56
N ILE A 108 -14.71 -4.57 -5.15
CA ILE A 108 -14.55 -3.94 -3.84
C ILE A 108 -14.02 -2.51 -4.03
N ILE A 109 -14.23 -1.66 -3.03
CA ILE A 109 -13.70 -0.30 -3.05
C ILE A 109 -12.16 -0.37 -2.97
N PRO A 110 -11.42 0.16 -3.96
CA PRO A 110 -9.96 0.17 -3.92
C PRO A 110 -9.43 0.97 -2.74
N GLN A 111 -8.46 0.41 -2.03
CA GLN A 111 -7.73 1.06 -0.95
C GLN A 111 -6.42 1.63 -1.50
N ILE A 112 -6.49 2.90 -1.92
CA ILE A 112 -5.37 3.65 -2.50
C ILE A 112 -4.28 3.88 -1.45
N GLU A 113 -4.70 4.15 -0.21
CA GLU A 113 -3.81 4.32 0.94
C GLU A 113 -4.35 3.56 2.17
N PRO A 114 -3.55 2.70 2.80
CA PRO A 114 -4.00 1.91 3.92
C PRO A 114 -4.00 2.62 5.27
N SER A 115 -3.39 3.81 5.39
CA SER A 115 -3.36 4.60 6.64
C SER A 115 -3.97 5.98 6.43
N SER A 116 -5.13 6.23 7.03
CA SER A 116 -5.88 7.49 6.93
C SER A 116 -5.73 8.35 8.19
N SER A 117 -5.36 7.74 9.32
CA SER A 117 -5.18 8.40 10.60
C SER A 117 -3.89 7.98 11.27
N TYR A 118 -3.22 8.96 11.88
CA TYR A 118 -1.97 8.81 12.60
C TYR A 118 -2.14 9.28 14.04
N VAL A 119 -1.68 8.44 14.97
CA VAL A 119 -1.69 8.71 16.40
C VAL A 119 -0.25 8.87 16.87
N VAL A 120 0.05 10.03 17.43
CA VAL A 120 1.35 10.32 18.04
C VAL A 120 1.31 9.90 19.50
N ARG A 121 2.19 8.99 19.86
CA ARG A 121 2.44 8.57 21.24
C ARG A 121 3.79 9.07 21.72
N CYS A 122 3.89 9.40 23.00
CA CYS A 122 5.12 9.89 23.59
C CYS A 122 5.33 9.29 24.98
N ASN A 123 6.52 8.77 25.24
CA ASN A 123 6.85 8.05 26.47
C ASN A 123 6.97 8.94 27.73
N LEU A 124 6.96 10.28 27.58
CA LEU A 124 7.02 11.20 28.72
C LEU A 124 5.67 11.47 29.40
N PHE A 125 4.57 11.07 28.76
CA PHE A 125 3.22 11.27 29.26
C PHE A 125 2.57 9.91 29.55
N LYS A 126 1.88 9.81 30.69
CA LYS A 126 0.94 8.72 30.96
C LYS A 126 -0.24 9.32 31.70
N ASN A 127 -1.41 9.19 31.10
CA ASN A 127 -2.65 9.30 31.83
C ASN A 127 -2.80 8.06 32.74
N GLU A 128 -2.66 8.23 34.06
CA GLU A 128 -2.77 7.12 35.03
C GLU A 128 -4.17 6.48 35.07
N TYR A 129 -5.18 7.15 34.52
CA TYR A 129 -6.55 6.66 34.47
C TYR A 129 -6.85 5.79 33.22
N VAL A 130 -5.89 5.62 32.29
CA VAL A 130 -6.10 4.86 31.05
C VAL A 130 -4.90 3.95 30.76
N ALA A 131 -5.15 2.71 30.31
CA ALA A 131 -4.12 1.72 29.98
C ALA A 131 -3.17 2.13 28.83
N SER A 132 -3.63 2.98 27.91
CA SER A 132 -2.83 3.64 26.85
C SER A 132 -2.87 5.16 27.00
N GLY A 133 -2.27 5.64 28.09
CA GLY A 133 -2.26 7.06 28.45
C GLY A 133 -1.19 7.91 27.77
N ASP A 134 -0.52 7.42 26.72
CA ASP A 134 0.66 8.03 26.10
C ASP A 134 0.35 8.82 24.81
N ILE A 135 -0.93 9.01 24.48
CA ILE A 135 -1.36 9.73 23.27
C ILE A 135 -1.16 11.24 23.45
N LEU A 136 -0.35 11.84 22.57
CA LEU A 136 -0.06 13.26 22.52
C LEU A 136 -0.99 14.01 21.56
N SER A 137 -1.26 13.43 20.39
CA SER A 137 -2.11 14.01 19.36
C SER A 137 -2.54 12.94 18.35
N ALA A 138 -3.63 13.18 17.66
CA ALA A 138 -4.00 12.44 16.46
C ALA A 138 -4.17 13.43 15.29
N PHE A 139 -3.77 13.01 14.10
CA PHE A 139 -3.94 13.78 12.88
C PHE A 139 -4.22 12.87 11.69
N ASP A 140 -4.95 13.37 10.71
CA ASP A 140 -5.08 12.74 9.40
C ASP A 140 -4.07 13.35 8.43
N ARG A 141 -3.94 12.72 7.26
CA ARG A 141 -3.09 13.24 6.18
C ARG A 141 -3.66 14.50 5.50
N GLY A 142 -4.86 14.94 5.85
CA GLY A 142 -5.61 15.96 5.11
C GLY A 142 -5.76 15.58 3.63
N ASP A 143 -5.50 16.55 2.76
CA ASP A 143 -5.55 16.39 1.30
C ASP A 143 -4.24 15.84 0.70
N ALA A 144 -3.23 15.52 1.52
CA ALA A 144 -1.94 15.02 1.02
C ALA A 144 -2.14 13.65 0.34
N SER A 145 -1.79 13.59 -0.96
CA SER A 145 -1.77 12.34 -1.72
C SER A 145 -0.52 11.50 -1.40
N VAL A 146 -0.44 10.30 -1.96
CA VAL A 146 0.73 9.41 -1.81
C VAL A 146 2.00 10.16 -2.22
N GLY A 147 3.03 10.14 -1.38
CA GLY A 147 4.30 10.81 -1.66
C GLY A 147 4.29 12.34 -1.56
N GLN A 148 3.17 12.96 -1.16
CA GLN A 148 3.11 14.39 -0.85
C GLN A 148 3.47 14.67 0.62
N LEU A 149 3.85 15.92 0.89
CA LEU A 149 4.12 16.38 2.25
C LEU A 149 2.84 16.34 3.10
N ILE A 150 2.86 15.54 4.16
CA ILE A 150 1.84 15.59 5.21
C ILE A 150 2.22 16.75 6.15
N SER A 151 1.41 17.81 6.16
CA SER A 151 1.58 18.94 7.07
C SER A 151 0.45 19.00 8.07
N TYR A 152 0.78 18.76 9.34
CA TYR A 152 -0.15 18.92 10.45
C TYR A 152 0.27 20.10 11.32
N LYS A 153 -0.64 21.05 11.52
CA LYS A 153 -0.47 22.20 12.41
C LYS A 153 -1.71 22.30 13.30
N PRO A 154 -1.60 21.97 14.60
CA PRO A 154 -2.76 22.04 15.49
C PRO A 154 -3.22 23.50 15.62
N SER A 155 -4.54 23.73 15.62
CA SER A 155 -5.13 25.07 15.77
C SER A 155 -4.91 25.66 17.17
N GLN A 156 -4.67 24.80 18.15
CA GLN A 156 -4.38 25.16 19.53
C GLN A 156 -3.37 24.19 20.12
N TYR A 157 -2.45 24.69 20.95
CA TYR A 157 -1.48 23.85 21.64
C TYR A 157 -2.12 23.20 22.87
N ALA A 158 -2.04 21.88 22.96
CA ALA A 158 -2.38 21.15 24.18
C ALA A 158 -1.14 21.01 25.06
N TRP A 159 -1.26 21.37 26.34
CA TRP A 159 -0.18 21.21 27.32
C TRP A 159 -0.48 20.00 28.19
N MET A 160 0.43 19.02 28.18
CA MET A 160 0.34 17.83 29.02
C MET A 160 1.45 17.85 30.06
N SER A 161 1.14 17.43 31.29
CA SER A 161 2.16 17.31 32.34
C SER A 161 3.05 16.10 32.08
N CYS A 162 4.36 16.31 32.01
CA CYS A 162 5.34 15.23 31.98
C CYS A 162 5.39 14.52 33.34
N HIS A 163 5.80 13.24 33.33
CA HIS A 163 6.12 12.53 34.57
C HIS A 163 7.21 13.22 35.40
N HIS A 164 7.12 13.05 36.72
CA HIS A 164 8.18 13.42 37.63
C HIS A 164 9.41 12.52 37.41
N GLY A 165 10.60 13.12 37.39
CA GLY A 165 11.86 12.40 37.25
C GLY A 165 12.69 12.89 36.06
N SER A 166 14.01 12.86 36.23
CA SER A 166 14.95 13.20 35.16
C SER A 166 14.93 12.14 34.07
N ARG A 167 14.88 12.56 32.81
CA ARG A 167 14.92 11.68 31.63
C ARG A 167 15.98 12.24 30.67
N SER A 168 16.87 11.37 30.20
CA SER A 168 17.90 11.71 29.22
C SER A 168 17.42 11.59 27.77
N SER A 169 16.23 11.01 27.53
CA SER A 169 15.66 10.84 26.21
C SER A 169 14.14 10.99 26.21
N LEU A 170 13.62 11.48 25.08
CA LEU A 170 12.20 11.52 24.74
C LEU A 170 12.00 10.72 23.46
N THR A 171 11.00 9.84 23.47
CA THR A 171 10.68 8.98 22.32
C THR A 171 9.26 9.26 21.88
N ASN A 172 9.12 9.84 20.68
CA ASN A 172 7.85 9.92 19.97
C ASN A 172 7.72 8.70 19.05
N SER A 173 6.56 8.05 19.09
CA SER A 173 6.22 6.95 18.19
C SER A 173 4.89 7.26 17.52
N ILE A 174 4.84 7.09 16.20
CA ILE A 174 3.63 7.37 15.41
C ILE A 174 3.05 6.03 14.98
N PHE A 175 1.76 5.85 15.22
CA PHE A 175 1.00 4.64 14.91
C PHE A 175 -0.09 4.95 13.90
N ASN A 176 -0.44 3.98 13.07
CA ASN A 176 -1.60 4.08 12.19
C ASN A 176 -2.89 3.66 12.91
N GLN A 177 -4.02 3.75 12.21
CA GLN A 177 -5.35 3.33 12.69
C GLN A 177 -5.45 1.86 13.13
N ASN A 178 -4.51 1.00 12.73
CA ASN A 178 -4.48 -0.43 13.09
C ASN A 178 -3.48 -0.70 14.22
N ASP A 179 -3.04 0.33 14.94
CA ASP A 179 -2.03 0.25 16.02
C ASP A 179 -0.66 -0.28 15.55
N GLN A 180 -0.36 -0.15 14.26
CA GLN A 180 0.94 -0.51 13.71
C GLN A 180 1.81 0.74 13.66
N LYS A 181 3.07 0.61 14.09
CA LYS A 181 4.03 1.71 14.02
C LYS A 181 4.26 2.12 12.56
N VAL A 182 4.13 3.42 12.29
CA VAL A 182 4.38 4.00 10.97
C VAL A 182 5.88 3.97 10.70
N LYS A 183 6.24 3.49 9.50
CA LYS A 183 7.61 3.52 9.01
C LYS A 183 7.79 4.72 8.08
N PHE A 184 8.71 5.61 8.44
CA PHE A 184 9.12 6.70 7.55
C PHE A 184 10.11 6.16 6.53
N ARG A 185 9.76 6.28 5.24
CA ARG A 185 10.67 5.96 4.13
C ARG A 185 11.48 7.17 3.67
N ASP A 186 10.92 8.36 3.82
CA ASP A 186 11.62 9.62 3.58
C ASP A 186 12.41 10.02 4.84
N PRO A 187 13.72 10.30 4.74
CA PRO A 187 14.51 10.81 5.87
C PRO A 187 14.12 12.25 6.28
N SER A 188 13.38 12.97 5.45
CA SER A 188 13.03 14.38 5.64
C SER A 188 11.78 14.51 6.53
N VAL A 189 11.99 14.53 7.84
CA VAL A 189 10.91 14.71 8.82
C VAL A 189 11.24 15.86 9.76
N SER A 190 10.30 16.80 9.90
CA SER A 190 10.40 17.91 10.86
C SER A 190 9.29 17.81 11.90
N ILE A 191 9.67 17.72 13.18
CA ILE A 191 8.74 17.65 14.31
C ILE A 191 9.12 18.78 15.27
N MET A 192 8.18 19.70 15.50
CA MET A 192 8.33 20.77 16.48
C MET A 192 7.65 20.36 17.80
N LEU A 193 8.45 20.20 18.85
CA LEU A 193 7.96 19.97 20.20
C LEU A 193 8.12 21.24 21.04
N LEU A 194 7.05 21.65 21.73
CA LEU A 194 7.07 22.78 22.64
C LEU A 194 7.18 22.26 24.09
N LEU A 195 8.20 22.72 24.81
CA LEU A 195 8.42 22.42 26.22
C LEU A 195 8.30 23.72 27.02
N ARG A 196 7.61 23.66 28.16
CA ARG A 196 7.50 24.80 29.08
C ARG A 196 7.76 24.36 30.52
N PRO A 197 8.40 25.21 31.34
CA PRO A 197 8.48 24.97 32.77
C PRO A 197 7.07 24.99 33.38
N LYS A 198 6.84 24.09 34.34
CA LYS A 198 5.65 24.13 35.20
C LYS A 198 5.79 25.36 36.10
N LYS A 199 4.77 26.22 36.11
CA LYS A 199 4.68 27.30 37.10
C LYS A 199 4.23 26.73 38.43
#